data_AF-A0A847PR76-F1
#
_entry.id   AF-A0A847PR76-F1
#
_cell.length_a   1.000
_cell.length_b   1.000
_cell.length_c   1.000
_cell.angle_alpha   90.00
_cell.angle_beta   90.00
_cell.angle_gamma   90.00
#
_symmetry.space_group_name_H-M   'P 1'
#
loop_
_entity.id
_entity.type
_entity.pdbx_description
1 polymer ?
#
loop_
_entity_poly.entity_id
_entity_poly.type
_entity_poly.pdbx_seq_one_letter_code
_entity_poly.pdbx_strand_id
1 'polypeptide(L)' 'MSKKVEKVGLYIIEYWLDGRLEVDKIKANSEEEAKQELLYGYKDEAIKRIKFVSIMRR' A
#
# COMPACT_ATOMS: atom_id res chain seq x y z
N MET A 1 6.14 22.51 19.65
CA MET A 1 6.40 21.49 18.61
C MET A 1 5.07 21.06 18.02
N SER A 2 4.71 21.58 16.85
CA SER A 2 3.44 21.26 16.20
C SER A 2 3.48 19.82 15.70
N LYS A 3 2.65 18.94 16.25
CA LYS A 3 2.42 17.59 15.72
C LYS A 3 1.87 17.75 14.31
N LYS A 4 2.74 17.59 13.30
CA LYS A 4 2.36 17.52 11.89
C LYS A 4 1.42 16.31 11.79
N VAL A 5 0.16 16.54 11.48
CA VAL A 5 -0.79 15.44 11.25
C VAL A 5 -0.33 14.76 9.96
N GLU A 6 0.33 13.61 10.11
CA GLU A 6 0.74 12.80 8.97
C GLU A 6 -0.52 12.30 8.26
N LYS A 7 -0.65 12.62 6.97
CA LYS A 7 -1.80 12.23 6.16
C LYS A 7 -1.68 10.75 5.83
N VAL A 8 -2.22 9.89 6.68
CA VAL A 8 -2.33 8.45 6.40
C VAL A 8 -3.37 8.25 5.29
N GLY A 9 -2.96 7.69 4.16
CA GLY A 9 -3.84 7.29 3.07
C GLY A 9 -3.98 5.77 2.96
N LEU A 10 -4.99 5.30 2.22
CA LEU A 10 -5.15 3.88 1.94
C LEU A 10 -4.64 3.58 0.52
N TYR A 11 -3.78 2.57 0.41
CA TYR A 11 -3.27 2.05 -0.85
C TYR A 11 -3.91 0.69 -1.09
N ILE A 12 -4.47 0.50 -2.29
CA ILE A 12 -4.89 -0.81 -2.79
C ILE A 12 -3.78 -1.29 -3.71
N ILE A 13 -3.23 -2.46 -3.44
CA ILE A 13 -2.20 -3.06 -4.29
C ILE A 13 -2.72 -4.36 -4.88
N GLU A 14 -2.55 -4.51 -6.19
CA GLU A 14 -2.86 -5.70 -6.96
C GLU A 14 -1.53 -6.38 -7.37
N TYR A 15 -1.32 -7.62 -6.95
CA TYR A 15 -0.09 -8.39 -7.22
C TYR A 15 -0.42 -9.84 -7.53
N TRP A 16 0.55 -10.55 -8.12
CA TRP A 16 0.44 -11.99 -8.33
C TRP A 16 1.14 -12.73 -7.21
N LEU A 17 0.45 -13.72 -6.64
CA LEU A 17 0.97 -14.64 -5.65
C LEU A 17 0.62 -16.06 -6.09
N ASP A 18 1.62 -16.92 -6.29
CA ASP A 18 1.41 -18.35 -6.61
C ASP A 18 0.47 -18.57 -7.82
N GLY A 19 0.60 -17.71 -8.85
CA GLY A 19 -0.21 -17.79 -10.05
C GLY A 19 -1.69 -17.39 -9.86
N ARG A 20 -2.01 -16.64 -8.80
CA ARG A 20 -3.31 -15.99 -8.57
C ARG A 20 -3.15 -14.48 -8.41
N LEU A 21 -4.17 -13.73 -8.82
CA LEU A 21 -4.22 -12.28 -8.62
C LEU A 21 -4.84 -11.98 -7.25
N GLU A 22 -4.04 -11.43 -6.35
CA GLU A 22 -4.46 -11.03 -5.01
C GLU A 22 -4.51 -9.51 -4.89
N VAL A 23 -5.32 -9.02 -3.94
CA VAL A 23 -5.51 -7.59 -3.67
C VAL A 23 -5.39 -7.33 -2.19
N ASP A 24 -4.46 -6.45 -1.81
CA ASP A 24 -4.23 -6.06 -0.42
C ASP A 24 -4.45 -4.56 -0.20
N LYS A 25 -4.73 -4.18 1.05
CA LYS A 25 -5.08 -2.81 1.47
C LYS A 25 -4.13 -2.36 2.59
N ILE A 26 -3.15 -1.54 2.23
CA ILE A 26 -2.14 -1.04 3.15
C ILE A 26 -2.45 0.40 3.53
N LYS A 27 -2.41 0.71 4.82
CA LYS A 27 -2.42 2.10 5.29
C LYS A 27 -0.99 2.56 5.40
N ALA A 28 -0.66 3.62 4.67
CA ALA A 28 0.66 4.19 4.69
C ALA A 28 0.60 5.70 4.59
N ASN A 29 1.63 6.36 5.08
CA ASN A 29 1.82 7.81 4.95
C ASN A 29 2.28 8.20 3.55
N SER A 30 2.85 7.27 2.78
CA SER A 30 3.35 7.48 1.44
C SER A 30 3.28 6.21 0.59
N GLU A 31 3.37 6.38 -0.73
CA GLU A 31 3.44 5.24 -1.67
C GLU A 31 4.71 4.41 -1.45
N GLU A 32 5.80 5.06 -1.04
CA GLU A 32 7.09 4.43 -0.78
C GLU A 32 7.03 3.55 0.48
N GLU A 33 6.39 4.03 1.54
CA GLU A 33 6.10 3.25 2.74
C GLU A 33 5.17 2.07 2.42
N ALA A 34 4.12 2.28 1.61
CA ALA A 34 3.25 1.20 1.16
C ALA A 34 4.00 0.12 0.36
N LYS A 35 4.96 0.52 -0.50
CA LYS A 35 5.83 -0.40 -1.24
C LYS A 35 6.78 -1.16 -0.32
N GLN A 36 7.36 -0.51 0.68
CA GLN A 36 8.25 -1.15 1.66
C GLN A 36 7.51 -2.20 2.48
N GLU A 37 6.31 -1.90 2.97
CA GLU A 37 5.47 -2.87 3.68
C GLU A 37 5.14 -4.10 2.81
N LEU A 38 4.91 -3.90 1.51
CA LEU A 38 4.77 -4.97 0.52
C LEU A 38 6.03 -5.80 0.34
N LEU A 39 7.18 -5.15 0.14
CA LEU A 39 8.47 -5.82 -0.08
C LEU A 39 8.90 -6.65 1.15
N TYR A 40 8.48 -6.24 2.35
CA TYR A 40 8.75 -6.99 3.57
C TYR A 40 7.81 -8.19 3.74
N GLY A 41 6.58 -8.11 3.22
CA GLY A 41 5.58 -9.18 3.28
C GLY A 41 5.66 -10.21 2.15
N TYR A 42 6.11 -9.82 0.96
CA TYR A 42 6.12 -10.64 -0.24
C TYR A 42 7.55 -10.78 -0.78
N LYS A 43 8.03 -12.03 -0.88
CA LYS A 43 9.31 -12.35 -1.49
C LYS A 43 9.19 -12.19 -3.01
N ASP A 44 9.86 -11.19 -3.58
CA ASP A 44 10.18 -11.06 -5.02
C ASP A 44 9.01 -11.13 -6.04
N GLU A 45 7.76 -11.23 -5.61
CA GLU A 45 6.64 -11.38 -6.53
C GLU A 45 6.18 -10.06 -7.16
N ALA A 46 5.91 -10.14 -8.47
CA ALA A 46 5.75 -8.99 -9.33
C ALA A 46 4.54 -8.13 -8.93
N ILE A 47 4.82 -6.97 -8.33
CA ILE A 47 3.82 -5.92 -8.14
C ILE A 47 3.31 -5.49 -9.51
N LYS A 48 2.03 -5.78 -9.79
CA LYS A 48 1.41 -5.45 -11.08
C LYS A 48 0.89 -4.01 -11.09
N ARG A 49 0.26 -3.57 -10.00
CA ARG A 49 -0.32 -2.23 -9.92
C ARG A 49 -0.53 -1.77 -8.48
N ILE A 50 -0.20 -0.51 -8.22
CA ILE A 50 -0.54 0.20 -6.98
C ILE A 50 -1.56 1.30 -7.31
N LYS A 51 -2.67 1.35 -6.58
CA LYS A 51 -3.68 2.40 -6.66
C LYS A 51 -3.79 3.09 -5.31
N PHE A 52 -3.59 4.40 -5.30
CA PHE A 52 -3.89 5.20 -4.12
C PHE A 52 -5.38 5.54 -4.08
N VAL A 53 -6.05 5.15 -2.99
CA VAL A 53 -7.43 5.56 -2.72
C VAL A 53 -7.45 6.40 -1.46
N SER A 54 -7.65 7.71 -1.64
CA SER A 54 -7.88 8.61 -0.52
C SER A 54 -9.22 8.27 0.11
N ILE A 55 -9.24 7.43 1.15
CA ILE A 55 -10.40 7.31 2.04
C ILE A 55 -10.42 8.58 2.87
N MET A 56 -11.01 9.64 2.33
CA MET A 56 -11.44 10.75 3.16
C MET A 56 -12.53 10.21 4.07
N ARG A 57 -12.22 10.04 5.36
CA ARG A 57 -13.21 9.83 6.40
C ARG A 57 -14.26 10.95 6.25
N ARG A 58 -15.47 10.57 5.87
CA ARG A 58 -16.64 11.40 6.14
C ARG A 58 -16.89 11.44 7.64
#